data_AF-A0A497DVP2-F1
#
_entry.id   AF-A0A497DVP2-F1
#
_cell.length_a   1.000
_cell.length_b   1.000
_cell.length_c   1.000
_cell.angle_alpha   90.00
_cell.angle_beta   90.00
_cell.angle_gamma   90.00
#
_symmetry.space_group_name_H-M   'P 1'
#
loop_
_entity.id
_entity.type
_entity.pdbx_description
1 polymer ?
#
loop_
_entity_poly.entity_id
_entity_poly.type
_entity_poly.pdbx_seq_one_letter_code
_entity_poly.pdbx_strand_id
1 'polypeptide(L)' 'MGKYEYTNRDISWLSFNLRVLQEAMDKTLPLYERIKFLAIYSNNMEEFYQVRVSYYKQMLRHAR' A
#
# COMPACT_ATOMS: atom_id res chain seq x y z
N MET A 1 21.80 -16.84 17.67
CA MET A 1 20.74 -16.78 16.65
C MET A 1 20.10 -15.40 16.72
N GLY A 2 20.29 -14.56 15.70
CA GLY A 2 19.69 -13.22 15.66
C GLY A 2 18.18 -13.31 15.58
N LYS A 3 17.48 -12.49 16.36
CA LYS A 3 16.02 -12.42 16.38
C LYS A 3 15.56 -11.81 15.06
N TYR A 4 14.96 -12.59 14.17
CA TYR A 4 14.35 -12.04 12.96
C TYR A 4 13.11 -11.25 13.38
N GLU A 5 13.15 -9.92 13.22
CA GLU A 5 11.96 -9.09 13.37
C GLU A 5 11.10 -9.22 12.12
N TYR A 6 9.95 -9.88 12.27
CA TYR A 6 8.96 -9.99 11.20
C TYR A 6 8.03 -8.77 11.26
N THR A 7 7.97 -8.01 10.17
CA THR A 7 6.97 -6.95 9.99
C THR A 7 5.66 -7.53 9.48
N ASN A 8 4.54 -6.98 9.94
CA ASN A 8 3.22 -7.37 9.43
C ASN A 8 3.16 -7.14 7.91
N ARG A 9 2.72 -8.16 7.16
CA ARG A 9 2.68 -8.15 5.69
C ARG A 9 1.94 -6.95 5.12
N ASP A 10 0.80 -6.59 5.69
CA ASP A 10 -0.03 -5.51 5.15
C ASP A 10 0.57 -4.14 5.47
N ILE A 11 1.27 -3.99 6.59
CA ILE A 11 2.08 -2.80 6.88
C ILE A 11 3.26 -2.68 5.91
N SER A 12 3.94 -3.80 5.60
CA SER A 12 4.99 -3.81 4.59
C SER A 12 4.44 -3.45 3.20
N TRP A 13 3.23 -3.91 2.86
CA TRP A 13 2.56 -3.57 1.61
C TRP A 13 2.21 -2.06 1.55
N LEU A 14 1.68 -1.49 2.63
CA LEU A 14 1.40 -0.04 2.71
C LEU A 14 2.69 0.79 2.58
N SER A 15 3.79 0.32 3.19
CA SER A 15 5.11 0.95 3.07
C SER A 15 5.66 0.88 1.65
N PHE A 16 5.35 -0.19 0.91
CA PHE A 16 5.63 -0.25 -0.53
C PHE A 16 4.79 0.77 -1.31
N ASN A 17 3.48 0.85 -1.07
CA ASN A 17 2.63 1.80 -1.80
C ASN A 17 3.00 3.26 -1.48
N LEU A 18 3.50 3.54 -0.27
CA LEU A 18 4.07 4.85 0.08
C LEU A 18 5.27 5.22 -0.81
N ARG A 19 6.14 4.26 -1.17
CA ARG A 19 7.25 4.51 -2.10
C ARG A 19 6.74 4.85 -3.51
N VAL A 20 5.66 4.23 -3.96
CA VAL A 20 5.00 4.61 -5.23
C VAL A 20 4.51 6.06 -5.18
N LEU A 21 3.95 6.51 -4.05
CA LEU A 21 3.56 7.89 -3.86
C LEU A 21 4.75 8.86 -3.85
N GLN A 22 5.89 8.44 -3.29
CA GLN A 22 7.12 9.24 -3.32
C GLN A 22 7.58 9.53 -4.74
N GLU A 23 7.50 8.56 -5.66
CA GLU A 23 7.78 8.78 -7.09
C GLU A 23 6.83 9.82 -7.70
N ALA A 24 5.54 9.81 -7.35
CA ALA A 24 4.60 10.85 -7.80
C ALA A 24 4.96 12.27 -7.29
N MET A 25 5.64 12.35 -6.15
CA MET A 25 6.07 13.61 -5.53
C MET A 25 7.44 14.09 -6.01
N ASP A 26 8.23 13.23 -6.65
CA ASP A 26 9.57 13.57 -7.11
C ASP A 26 9.54 14.58 -8.26
N LYS A 27 10.03 15.80 -8.01
CA LYS A 27 10.08 16.88 -9.00
C LYS A 27 11.18 16.69 -10.06
N THR A 28 12.09 15.72 -9.87
CA THR A 28 13.10 15.37 -10.87
C THR A 28 12.52 14.53 -12.01
N LEU A 29 11.36 13.90 -11.79
CA LEU A 29 10.63 13.15 -12.82
C LEU A 29 9.77 14.08 -13.70
N PRO A 30 9.61 13.77 -15.00
CA PRO A 30 8.66 14.47 -15.86
C PRO A 30 7.24 14.44 -15.27
N LEU A 31 6.48 15.52 -15.46
CA LEU A 31 5.12 15.65 -14.93
C LEU A 31 4.22 14.45 -15.27
N TYR A 32 4.32 13.95 -16.50
CA TYR A 32 3.52 12.82 -16.94
C TYR A 32 3.83 11.52 -16.20
N GLU A 33 5.10 11.24 -15.90
CA GLU A 33 5.49 10.06 -15.11
C GLU A 33 4.97 10.15 -13.68
N ARG A 34 5.02 11.34 -13.07
CA ARG A 34 4.44 11.58 -11.75
C ARG A 34 2.94 11.33 -11.71
N ILE A 35 2.21 11.73 -12.76
CA ILE A 35 0.77 11.46 -12.90
C ILE A 35 0.52 9.94 -13.01
N LYS A 36 1.35 9.20 -13.76
CA LYS A 36 1.25 7.74 -13.82
C LYS A 36 1.47 7.10 -12.45
N PHE A 37 2.48 7.52 -11.71
CA PHE A 37 2.72 7.02 -10.35
C PHE A 37 1.55 7.32 -9.41
N LEU A 38 0.90 8.48 -9.55
CA LEU A 38 -0.30 8.79 -8.78
C LEU A 38 -1.48 7.86 -9.14
N ALA A 39 -1.66 7.53 -10.42
CA ALA A 39 -2.67 6.56 -10.86
C ALA A 39 -2.36 5.15 -10.33
N ILE A 40 -1.09 4.72 -10.39
CA ILE A 40 -0.65 3.42 -9.85
C ILE A 40 -0.89 3.35 -8.35
N TYR A 41 -0.50 4.38 -7.60
CA TYR A 41 -0.75 4.46 -6.16
C TYR A 41 -2.23 4.30 -5.82
N SER A 42 -3.11 4.95 -6.60
CA SER A 42 -4.55 4.95 -6.40
C SER A 42 -5.16 3.57 -6.69
N ASN A 43 -4.79 2.94 -7.81
CA ASN A 43 -5.22 1.57 -8.15
C ASN A 43 -4.77 0.55 -7.10
N ASN A 44 -3.52 0.63 -6.67
CA ASN A 44 -3.00 -0.23 -5.62
C ASN A 44 -3.82 -0.05 -4.33
N MET A 45 -4.12 1.19 -3.94
CA MET A 45 -4.86 1.48 -2.71
C MET A 45 -6.29 0.92 -2.80
N GLU A 46 -6.95 1.06 -3.94
CA GLU A 46 -8.27 0.46 -4.17
C GLU A 46 -8.23 -1.05 -4.00
N GLU A 47 -7.26 -1.74 -4.62
CA GLU A 47 -7.08 -3.19 -4.48
C GLU A 47 -6.87 -3.59 -3.00
N PHE A 48 -6.04 -2.86 -2.27
CA PHE A 48 -5.82 -3.10 -0.84
C PHE A 48 -7.11 -2.98 -0.04
N TYR A 49 -7.94 -1.97 -0.32
CA TYR A 49 -9.23 -1.83 0.35
C TYR A 49 -10.19 -2.96 0.00
N GLN A 50 -10.30 -3.31 -1.28
CA GLN A 50 -11.21 -4.35 -1.74
C GLN A 50 -10.84 -5.71 -1.14
N VAL A 51 -9.55 -6.03 -1.06
CA VAL A 51 -9.08 -7.34 -0.60
C VAL A 51 -8.82 -7.36 0.92
N ARG A 52 -7.91 -6.51 1.42
CA ARG A 52 -7.42 -6.60 2.81
C ARG A 52 -8.39 -6.00 3.81
N VAL A 53 -8.91 -4.81 3.54
CA VAL A 53 -9.86 -4.17 4.47
C VAL A 53 -11.17 -4.97 4.56
N SER A 54 -11.66 -5.51 3.44
CA SER A 54 -12.81 -6.41 3.44
C SER A 54 -12.58 -7.67 4.28
N TYR A 55 -11.41 -8.30 4.16
CA TYR A 55 -11.02 -9.45 4.98
C TYR A 55 -11.05 -9.11 6.48
N TYR A 56 -10.42 -8.01 6.89
CA TYR A 56 -10.45 -7.58 8.30
C TYR A 56 -11.85 -7.28 8.81
N LYS A 57 -12.69 -6.62 8.00
CA LYS A 57 -14.10 -6.39 8.35
C LYS A 57 -14.85 -7.70 8.54
N GLN A 58 -14.59 -8.71 7.70
CA GLN A 58 -15.20 -10.03 7.85
C GLN A 58 -14.75 -10.71 9.15
N MET A 59 -13.46 -10.72 9.46
CA MET A 59 -12.94 -11.29 10.71
C MET A 59 -13.57 -10.65 11.94
N LEU A 60 -13.63 -9.32 11.98
CA LEU A 60 -14.24 -8.57 13.09
C LEU A 60 -15.73 -8.86 13.26
N ARG A 61 -16.45 -9.14 12.16
CA ARG A 61 -17.86 -9.54 12.22
C ARG A 61 -18.06 -10.93 12.82
N HIS A 62 -17.15 -11.87 12.56
CA HIS A 62 -17.23 -13.25 13.08
C HIS A 62 -16.62 -13.39 14.48
N ALA A 63 -15.85 -12.41 14.94
CA ALA A 63 -15.31 -12.34 16.29
C ALA A 63 -16.28 -11.72 17.32
N ARG A 64 -17.48 -11.32 16.88
CA ARG A 64 -18.62 -10.93 17.72
C ARG A 64 -19.59 -12.09 17.83
#